data_AF-F9WQW1-F1
#
_entry.id   AF-F9WQW1-F1
#
_cell.length_a   1.000
_cell.length_b   1.000
_cell.length_c   1.000
_cell.angle_alpha   90.00
_cell.angle_beta   90.00
_cell.angle_gamma   90.00
#
_symmetry.space_group_name_H-M   'P 1'
#
loop_
_entity.id
_entity.type
_entity.pdbx_description
1 polymer ?
#
loop_
_entity_poly.entity_id
_entity_poly.type
_entity_poly.pdbx_seq_one_letter_code
_entity_poly.pdbx_strand_id
1 'polypeptide(L)'
;MLSVFRHSLRFAGVRHARVSAHVRDNQLRLYHRTLPFLCRAASGSTRWTLNSRVKDVLLDGARPPDNVMLLSECLERVGCDERVANGNVRMDVVIQEPEFYIPDEHTRRRILSLPECQTYALVYRAVPLLRGKGITSVRRWGGADENADAKRAVRNALADDGLWNTVCGLLDDAFNVAKDAEVRGKVVMSESEAAKVIPGAFESVVNATWSHVLSGVADKPLGMCVADGRPTSVWSDAEVSKTPLQLPTENVDDARGDGLELLVLTSKKGWPFTLFNTRAAANDTSFQMMDATDVVVRRESVRVWNIVRADLDAWLVRKERSPTSFVLVGSPGIGKSFGVGSHLLYELLHYAPGKLDVVTFLVREKIFIFYLPSGGEAGRVESYKKDDGVERIVELSDAG
;
A
#
# COMPACT_ATOMS: atom_id res chain seq x y z
N MET A 1 -12.30 -8.03 22.16
CA MET A 1 -11.99 -6.59 21.98
C MET A 1 -10.49 -6.36 22.19
N LEU A 2 -9.95 -5.36 21.48
CA LEU A 2 -8.55 -4.95 21.24
C LEU A 2 -7.81 -5.58 20.05
N SER A 3 -7.29 -4.63 19.27
CA SER A 3 -6.99 -4.61 17.85
C SER A 3 -5.52 -4.26 17.67
N VAL A 4 -4.81 -5.00 16.82
CA VAL A 4 -3.58 -4.56 16.13
C VAL A 4 -3.57 -5.27 14.78
N PHE A 5 -3.98 -4.58 13.71
CA PHE A 5 -4.12 -5.14 12.36
C PHE A 5 -2.83 -4.94 11.55
N ARG A 6 -2.04 -6.01 11.44
CA ARG A 6 -1.09 -6.22 10.34
C ARG A 6 -1.48 -7.52 9.64
N HIS A 7 -1.95 -7.40 8.39
CA HIS A 7 -2.19 -8.45 7.40
C HIS A 7 -2.04 -9.88 7.93
N SER A 8 -3.13 -10.43 8.47
CA SER A 8 -3.24 -11.83 8.85
C SER A 8 -4.54 -12.35 8.26
N LEU A 9 -4.49 -13.46 7.51
CA LEU A 9 -5.65 -14.35 7.45
C LEU A 9 -5.91 -14.79 8.89
N ARG A 10 -7.11 -14.52 9.42
CA ARG A 10 -7.55 -15.03 10.71
C ARG A 10 -8.69 -16.00 10.45
N PHE A 11 -8.49 -17.26 10.79
CA PHE A 11 -9.61 -18.14 11.17
C PHE A 11 -9.72 -18.05 12.69
N ALA A 12 -10.86 -17.60 13.21
CA ALA A 12 -11.03 -17.29 14.61
C ALA A 12 -11.38 -18.55 15.43
N GLY A 13 -10.56 -18.83 16.43
CA GLY A 13 -10.87 -19.65 17.61
C GLY A 13 -10.06 -19.11 18.78
N VAL A 14 -10.72 -18.54 19.79
CA VAL A 14 -10.08 -17.82 20.91
C VAL A 14 -9.72 -18.77 22.05
N ARG A 15 -8.49 -18.65 22.60
CA ARG A 15 -8.22 -18.47 24.05
C ARG A 15 -6.76 -18.06 24.32
N HIS A 16 -6.61 -17.36 25.45
CA HIS A 16 -5.53 -16.48 25.90
C HIS A 16 -4.08 -17.01 25.91
N ALA A 17 -3.12 -16.11 25.60
CA ALA A 17 -1.89 -15.90 26.38
C ALA A 17 -1.20 -14.56 26.03
N ARG A 18 -0.80 -13.80 27.06
CA ARG A 18 0.00 -12.56 27.02
C ARG A 18 1.48 -12.89 26.75
N VAL A 19 2.22 -12.09 25.97
CA VAL A 19 3.64 -11.70 26.25
C VAL A 19 3.99 -10.38 25.49
N SER A 20 4.68 -9.48 26.20
CA SER A 20 5.30 -8.21 25.77
C SER A 20 6.45 -8.35 24.74
N ALA A 21 6.75 -7.30 23.98
CA ALA A 21 8.02 -6.55 24.09
C ALA A 21 8.32 -5.63 22.88
N HIS A 22 9.16 -4.64 23.21
CA HIS A 22 9.71 -3.47 22.53
C HIS A 22 10.37 -3.60 21.13
N VAL A 23 10.23 -2.49 20.39
CA VAL A 23 11.26 -1.65 19.71
C VAL A 23 12.32 -2.32 18.81
N ARG A 24 12.34 -1.94 17.53
CA ARG A 24 13.48 -1.24 16.90
C ARG A 24 13.13 -0.62 15.55
N ASP A 25 13.44 0.67 15.44
CA ASP A 25 13.39 1.51 14.25
C ASP A 25 14.67 1.38 13.41
N ASN A 26 14.54 1.84 12.15
CA ASN A 26 15.57 2.18 11.17
C ASN A 26 16.39 1.05 10.51
N GLN A 27 16.19 0.88 9.21
CA GLN A 27 17.22 1.10 8.16
C GLN A 27 16.58 0.88 6.77
N LEU A 28 16.19 1.96 6.07
CA LEU A 28 15.94 1.95 4.62
C LEU A 28 16.44 3.26 4.01
N ARG A 29 17.76 3.33 3.81
CA ARG A 29 18.40 4.20 2.83
C ARG A 29 19.21 3.30 1.91
N LEU A 30 19.21 3.64 0.62
CA LEU A 30 19.81 2.89 -0.50
C LEU A 30 18.97 1.63 -0.77
N TYR A 31 18.23 1.53 -1.86
CA TYR A 31 18.67 1.59 -3.25
C TYR A 31 17.54 2.13 -4.13
N HIS A 32 17.83 3.10 -5.00
CA HIS A 32 17.25 3.25 -6.35
C HIS A 32 17.89 4.49 -7.02
N ARG A 33 19.14 4.30 -7.44
CA ARG A 33 19.78 4.93 -8.62
C ARG A 33 19.90 3.74 -9.57
N THR A 34 19.36 3.69 -10.79
CA THR A 34 19.39 4.63 -11.92
C THR A 34 18.45 4.05 -12.97
N LEU A 35 17.58 4.87 -13.57
CA LEU A 35 17.43 5.02 -15.03
C LEU A 35 16.43 6.17 -15.30
N PRO A 36 16.67 7.07 -16.28
CA PRO A 36 16.09 8.40 -16.31
C PRO A 36 15.10 8.63 -17.48
N PHE A 37 14.21 9.61 -17.30
CA PHE A 37 13.29 10.23 -18.29
C PHE A 37 12.19 9.27 -18.84
N LEU A 38 10.89 9.46 -18.61
CA LEU A 38 10.04 10.62 -18.87
C LEU A 38 8.85 10.61 -17.88
N CYS A 39 8.88 11.39 -16.81
CA CYS A 39 7.64 11.83 -16.16
C CYS A 39 7.31 13.20 -16.74
N ARG A 40 6.45 13.20 -17.78
CA ARG A 40 5.68 14.38 -18.16
C ARG A 40 5.03 14.91 -16.89
N ALA A 41 5.24 16.18 -16.57
CA ALA A 41 4.61 16.85 -15.45
C ALA A 41 3.09 16.61 -15.51
N ALA A 42 2.62 15.66 -14.70
CA ALA A 42 1.21 15.42 -14.49
C ALA A 42 0.76 16.45 -13.47
N SER A 43 0.42 17.64 -13.98
CA SER A 43 -0.51 18.54 -13.30
C SER A 43 -1.81 17.76 -13.12
N GLY A 44 -2.02 17.24 -11.90
CA GLY A 44 -3.13 16.35 -11.59
C GLY A 44 -3.30 16.20 -10.09
N SER A 45 -3.85 17.24 -9.45
CA SER A 45 -4.51 17.24 -8.13
C SER A 45 -3.98 16.21 -7.12
N THR A 46 -2.98 16.58 -6.32
CA THR A 46 -2.49 15.79 -5.20
C THR A 46 -3.58 15.62 -4.14
N ARG A 47 -4.25 14.44 -4.09
CA ARG A 47 -5.35 14.21 -3.14
C ARG A 47 -4.81 13.77 -1.78
N TRP A 48 -4.60 14.74 -0.89
CA TRP A 48 -4.12 14.54 0.48
C TRP A 48 -5.13 13.77 1.35
N THR A 49 -4.61 12.97 2.29
CA THR A 49 -5.42 12.25 3.30
C THR A 49 -5.08 12.76 4.69
N LEU A 50 -5.91 12.47 5.70
CA LEU A 50 -5.63 12.87 7.09
C LEU A 50 -4.30 12.27 7.63
N ASN A 51 -3.85 11.14 7.08
CA ASN A 51 -2.58 10.51 7.44
C ASN A 51 -1.37 11.02 6.64
N SER A 52 -1.58 11.92 5.66
CA SER A 52 -0.50 12.52 4.89
C SER A 52 0.44 13.31 5.78
N ARG A 53 1.74 13.23 5.51
CA ARG A 53 2.76 13.94 6.29
C ARG A 53 2.78 15.40 5.88
N VAL A 54 2.93 16.29 6.87
CA VAL A 54 3.07 17.74 6.64
C VAL A 54 4.19 18.08 5.65
N LYS A 55 5.31 17.36 5.70
CA LYS A 55 6.44 17.55 4.78
C LYS A 55 6.03 17.33 3.31
N ASP A 56 5.24 16.29 3.06
CA ASP A 56 4.88 15.90 1.70
C ASP A 56 3.87 16.91 1.13
N VAL A 57 2.95 17.39 1.97
CA VAL A 57 1.96 18.43 1.63
C VAL A 57 2.62 19.75 1.28
N LEU A 58 3.55 20.21 2.13
CA LEU A 58 4.23 21.49 1.92
C LEU A 58 5.11 21.51 0.66
N LEU A 59 5.49 20.33 0.15
CA LEU A 59 6.23 20.20 -1.10
C LEU A 59 5.34 19.90 -2.30
N ASP A 60 4.03 19.83 -2.13
CA ASP A 60 3.09 19.31 -3.13
C ASP A 60 3.52 17.96 -3.74
N GLY A 61 4.13 17.09 -2.92
CA GLY A 61 4.69 15.82 -3.37
C GLY A 61 5.99 15.92 -4.19
N ALA A 62 6.51 17.12 -4.43
CA ALA A 62 7.81 17.32 -5.04
C ALA A 62 8.94 16.76 -4.16
N ARG A 63 10.06 16.40 -4.81
CA ARG A 63 11.26 16.01 -4.06
C ARG A 63 11.81 17.24 -3.31
N PRO A 64 12.33 17.07 -2.09
CA PRO A 64 13.10 18.11 -1.43
C PRO A 64 14.20 18.62 -2.38
N PRO A 65 14.51 19.93 -2.36
CA PRO A 65 15.54 20.47 -3.23
C PRO A 65 16.87 19.76 -2.95
N ASP A 66 17.62 19.46 -4.01
CA ASP A 66 18.95 18.89 -3.88
C ASP A 66 19.82 19.91 -3.15
N ASN A 67 20.37 19.57 -1.98
CA ASN A 67 21.14 20.51 -1.19
C ASN A 67 22.51 20.75 -1.85
N VAL A 68 22.56 21.46 -2.97
CA VAL A 68 23.80 21.78 -3.69
C VAL A 68 23.91 23.30 -3.91
N MET A 69 22.77 24.01 -3.90
CA MET A 69 22.71 25.46 -4.11
C MET A 69 23.48 26.25 -3.05
N LEU A 70 24.34 27.15 -3.51
CA LEU A 70 25.15 28.05 -2.68
C LEU A 70 24.56 29.46 -2.67
N LEU A 71 24.89 30.24 -1.64
CA LEU A 71 24.45 31.62 -1.50
C LEU A 71 24.97 32.53 -2.63
N SER A 72 26.21 32.33 -3.07
CA SER A 72 26.79 32.99 -4.27
C SER A 72 25.89 32.87 -5.51
N GLU A 73 25.37 31.67 -5.76
CA GLU A 73 24.50 31.38 -6.91
C GLU A 73 23.15 32.11 -6.83
N CYS A 74 22.66 32.37 -5.62
CA CYS A 74 21.47 33.20 -5.39
C CYS A 74 21.79 34.68 -5.60
N LEU A 75 22.94 35.14 -5.09
CA LEU A 75 23.41 36.52 -5.20
C LEU A 75 23.61 36.93 -6.66
N GLU A 76 24.21 36.07 -7.47
CA GLU A 76 24.39 36.28 -8.90
C GLU A 76 23.03 36.46 -9.61
N ARG A 77 22.04 35.62 -9.31
CA ARG A 77 20.68 35.72 -9.88
C ARG A 77 19.96 37.03 -9.53
N VAL A 78 20.19 37.56 -8.33
CA VAL A 78 19.62 38.86 -7.92
C VAL A 78 20.53 40.05 -8.29
N GLY A 79 21.69 39.80 -8.91
CA GLY A 79 22.64 40.84 -9.31
C GLY A 79 23.29 41.57 -8.14
N CYS A 80 23.52 40.88 -7.02
CA CYS A 80 24.20 41.42 -5.84
C CYS A 80 25.64 40.89 -5.75
N ASP A 81 26.56 41.72 -5.25
CA ASP A 81 27.96 41.35 -5.01
C ASP A 81 28.08 40.35 -3.84
N GLU A 82 28.91 39.33 -3.97
CA GLU A 82 29.17 38.33 -2.91
C GLU A 82 29.61 38.94 -1.57
N ARG A 83 30.22 40.13 -1.59
CA ARG A 83 30.69 40.87 -0.40
C ARG A 83 29.56 41.33 0.52
N VAL A 84 28.31 41.32 0.08
CA VAL A 84 27.15 41.69 0.91
C VAL A 84 26.69 40.55 1.83
N ALA A 85 27.26 39.36 1.67
CA ALA A 85 26.95 38.19 2.47
C ALA A 85 28.10 37.78 3.39
N ASN A 86 27.75 37.17 4.53
CA ASN A 86 28.71 36.65 5.50
C ASN A 86 29.19 35.24 5.09
N GLY A 87 29.88 35.17 3.94
CA GLY A 87 30.49 33.95 3.40
C GLY A 87 29.59 33.19 2.41
N ASN A 88 30.21 32.29 1.65
CA ASN A 88 29.53 31.48 0.64
C ASN A 88 29.15 30.10 1.21
N VAL A 89 27.99 30.04 1.85
CA VAL A 89 27.47 28.82 2.49
C VAL A 89 26.27 28.30 1.70
N ARG A 90 25.92 27.04 1.93
CA ARG A 90 24.80 26.35 1.28
C ARG A 90 23.46 26.91 1.74
N MET A 91 22.48 26.95 0.84
CA MET A 91 21.17 27.53 1.12
C MET A 91 20.37 26.78 2.19
N ASP A 92 20.61 25.47 2.40
CA ASP A 92 19.97 24.72 3.49
C ASP A 92 20.40 25.21 4.89
N VAL A 93 21.59 25.80 5.00
CA VAL A 93 22.08 26.43 6.23
C VAL A 93 21.62 27.88 6.32
N VAL A 94 21.77 28.63 5.22
CA VAL A 94 21.39 30.06 5.17
C VAL A 94 19.93 30.27 5.53
N ILE A 95 19.03 29.41 5.03
CA ILE A 95 17.58 29.54 5.22
C ILE A 95 17.13 29.35 6.68
N GLN A 96 17.95 28.72 7.52
CA GLN A 96 17.63 28.57 8.94
C GLN A 96 17.80 29.88 9.71
N GLU A 97 18.76 30.72 9.29
CA GLU A 97 19.10 32.00 9.93
C GLU A 97 19.54 33.04 8.88
N PRO A 98 18.64 33.45 7.96
CA PRO A 98 19.01 34.27 6.81
C PRO A 98 19.48 35.68 7.20
N GLU A 99 19.10 36.17 8.38
CA GLU A 99 19.53 37.46 8.92
C GLU A 99 21.04 37.48 9.24
N PHE A 100 21.59 36.33 9.64
CA PHE A 100 23.02 36.19 9.93
C PHE A 100 23.87 36.19 8.66
N TYR A 101 23.43 35.47 7.63
CA TYR A 101 24.20 35.33 6.38
C TYR A 101 23.96 36.46 5.39
N ILE A 102 22.78 37.08 5.41
CA ILE A 102 22.40 38.19 4.52
C ILE A 102 21.90 39.34 5.41
N PRO A 103 22.81 40.18 5.94
CA PRO A 103 22.46 41.28 6.83
C PRO A 103 21.54 42.31 6.17
N ASP A 104 21.80 42.63 4.89
CA ASP A 104 21.01 43.57 4.12
C ASP A 104 19.58 43.08 3.89
N GLU A 105 18.60 43.80 4.41
CA GLU A 105 17.20 43.41 4.38
C GLU A 105 16.64 43.35 2.95
N HIS A 106 17.05 44.29 2.09
CA HIS A 106 16.56 44.34 0.72
C HIS A 106 17.04 43.13 -0.09
N THR A 107 18.33 42.82 -0.01
CA THR A 107 18.95 41.65 -0.65
C THR A 107 18.39 40.35 -0.08
N ARG A 108 18.23 40.25 1.24
CA ARG A 108 17.62 39.09 1.91
C ARG A 108 16.22 38.85 1.36
N ARG A 109 15.39 39.89 1.26
CA ARG A 109 14.02 39.77 0.72
C ARG A 109 14.02 39.30 -0.72
N ARG A 110 14.92 39.82 -1.57
CA ARG A 110 15.03 39.42 -2.99
C ARG A 110 15.45 37.96 -3.13
N ILE A 111 16.42 37.50 -2.34
CA ILE A 111 16.89 36.11 -2.36
C ILE A 111 15.81 35.16 -1.83
N LEU A 112 15.18 35.46 -0.69
CA LEU A 112 14.14 34.60 -0.10
C LEU A 112 12.87 34.53 -0.97
N SER A 113 12.68 35.49 -1.87
CA SER A 113 11.58 35.48 -2.85
C SER A 113 11.83 34.56 -4.04
N LEU A 114 13.05 34.02 -4.21
CA LEU A 114 13.33 33.05 -5.28
C LEU A 114 12.54 31.75 -5.05
N PRO A 115 11.95 31.14 -6.10
CA PRO A 115 11.13 29.92 -5.96
C PRO A 115 11.84 28.76 -5.24
N GLU A 116 13.13 28.58 -5.50
CA GLU A 116 13.97 27.56 -4.86
C GLU A 116 14.11 27.86 -3.36
N CYS A 117 14.37 29.12 -2.99
CA CYS A 117 14.52 29.55 -1.61
C CYS A 117 13.23 29.41 -0.81
N GLN A 118 12.07 29.68 -1.42
CA GLN A 118 10.77 29.41 -0.83
C GLN A 118 10.60 27.91 -0.52
N THR A 119 11.03 27.04 -1.43
CA THR A 119 11.01 25.58 -1.22
C THR A 119 11.95 25.16 -0.08
N TYR A 120 13.16 25.72 -0.02
CA TYR A 120 14.08 25.49 1.12
C TYR A 120 13.45 25.95 2.44
N ALA A 121 12.79 27.09 2.47
CA ALA A 121 12.16 27.64 3.69
C ALA A 121 11.07 26.72 4.22
N LEU A 122 10.25 26.13 3.33
CA LEU A 122 9.25 25.14 3.71
C LEU A 122 9.89 23.88 4.33
N VAL A 123 10.97 23.36 3.72
CA VAL A 123 11.60 22.09 4.14
C VAL A 123 12.48 22.21 5.37
N TYR A 124 13.30 23.26 5.45
CA TYR A 124 14.38 23.39 6.43
C TYR A 124 14.05 24.34 7.58
N ARG A 125 13.02 25.20 7.42
CA ARG A 125 12.56 26.11 8.48
C ARG A 125 11.20 25.69 9.04
N ALA A 126 10.17 25.57 8.18
CA ALA A 126 8.81 25.30 8.64
C ALA A 126 8.59 23.85 9.12
N VAL A 127 9.00 22.85 8.34
CA VAL A 127 8.79 21.42 8.68
C VAL A 127 9.44 21.01 10.02
N PRO A 128 10.70 21.39 10.34
CA PRO A 128 11.30 21.05 11.63
C PRO A 128 10.55 21.65 12.81
N LEU A 129 10.08 22.89 12.72
CA LEU A 129 9.30 23.54 13.77
C LEU A 129 7.94 22.84 13.99
N LEU A 130 7.24 22.51 12.91
CA LEU A 130 5.97 21.75 12.98
C LEU A 130 6.17 20.39 13.65
N ARG A 131 7.23 19.66 13.28
CA ARG A 131 7.59 18.37 13.91
C ARG A 131 7.97 18.53 15.37
N GLY A 132 8.75 19.56 15.72
CA GLY A 132 9.16 19.85 17.10
C GLY A 132 7.97 20.14 18.02
N LYS A 133 6.85 20.64 17.46
CA LYS A 133 5.58 20.82 18.17
C LYS A 133 4.59 19.67 18.01
N GLY A 134 5.03 18.52 17.48
CA GLY A 134 4.22 17.31 17.36
C GLY A 134 3.23 17.28 16.19
N ILE A 135 3.24 18.31 15.32
CA ILE A 135 2.39 18.41 14.13
C ILE A 135 3.08 17.69 12.96
N THR A 136 2.90 16.38 12.89
CA THR A 136 3.56 15.52 11.90
C THR A 136 2.68 15.13 10.71
N SER A 137 1.36 15.29 10.83
CA SER A 137 0.35 14.89 9.83
C SER A 137 -0.76 15.91 9.67
N VAL A 138 -1.47 15.85 8.55
CA VAL A 138 -2.64 16.69 8.23
C VAL A 138 -3.73 16.58 9.31
N ARG A 139 -3.96 15.38 9.86
CA ARG A 139 -4.88 15.17 10.98
C ARG A 139 -4.52 16.01 12.20
N ARG A 140 -3.24 16.02 12.58
CA ARG A 140 -2.76 16.80 13.73
C ARG A 140 -2.82 18.29 13.43
N TRP A 141 -2.55 18.70 12.19
CA TRP A 141 -2.72 20.09 11.78
C TRP A 141 -4.17 20.58 11.98
N GLY A 142 -5.17 19.83 11.53
CA GLY A 142 -6.57 20.24 11.61
C GLY A 142 -7.27 20.01 12.96
N GLY A 143 -6.56 19.52 13.99
CA GLY A 143 -7.08 19.48 15.36
C GLY A 143 -7.16 20.89 15.94
N ALA A 144 -8.28 21.57 15.70
CA ALA A 144 -8.46 23.00 15.97
C ALA A 144 -8.17 23.37 17.44
N ASP A 145 -8.62 22.55 18.39
CA ASP A 145 -8.53 22.86 19.81
C ASP A 145 -7.26 22.32 20.47
N GLU A 146 -6.74 21.17 20.00
CA GLU A 146 -5.60 20.50 20.63
C GLU A 146 -4.23 21.11 20.22
N ASN A 147 -4.14 21.78 19.07
CA ASN A 147 -2.87 22.26 18.51
C ASN A 147 -2.79 23.77 18.30
N ALA A 148 -3.74 24.55 18.83
CA ALA A 148 -3.71 26.02 18.70
C ALA A 148 -2.45 26.65 19.29
N ASP A 149 -2.03 26.20 20.48
CA ASP A 149 -0.81 26.67 21.15
C ASP A 149 0.45 26.24 20.39
N ALA A 150 0.46 25.02 19.85
CA ALA A 150 1.53 24.52 19.00
C ALA A 150 1.68 25.37 17.73
N LYS A 151 0.56 25.70 17.05
CA LYS A 151 0.57 26.57 15.86
C LYS A 151 1.07 27.99 16.18
N ARG A 152 0.62 28.61 17.29
CA ARG A 152 1.13 29.92 17.72
C ARG A 152 2.63 29.86 18.01
N ALA A 153 3.11 28.81 18.66
CA ALA A 153 4.53 28.64 18.95
C ALA A 153 5.36 28.46 17.67
N VAL A 154 4.85 27.74 16.65
CA VAL A 154 5.52 27.64 15.34
C VAL A 154 5.53 29.00 14.64
N ARG A 155 4.41 29.73 14.61
CA ARG A 155 4.33 31.07 14.01
C ARG A 155 5.35 32.03 14.64
N ASN A 156 5.40 32.09 15.97
CA ASN A 156 6.34 32.96 16.68
C ASN A 156 7.80 32.58 16.42
N ALA A 157 8.12 31.28 16.33
CA ALA A 157 9.46 30.81 16.04
C ALA A 157 9.87 31.01 14.57
N LEU A 158 8.90 30.98 13.65
CA LEU A 158 9.13 31.22 12.22
C LEU A 158 9.44 32.69 11.95
N ALA A 159 8.80 33.60 12.69
CA ALA A 159 8.95 35.06 12.58
C ALA A 159 8.83 35.60 11.14
N ASP A 160 8.04 34.92 10.31
CA ASP A 160 7.84 35.22 8.89
C ASP A 160 6.36 34.97 8.56
N ASP A 161 5.56 36.05 8.53
CA ASP A 161 4.13 35.96 8.28
C ASP A 161 3.81 35.47 6.86
N GLY A 162 4.67 35.75 5.87
CA GLY A 162 4.47 35.30 4.48
C GLY A 162 4.64 33.79 4.36
N LEU A 163 5.70 33.26 4.94
CA LEU A 163 5.95 31.82 4.99
C LEU A 163 4.90 31.10 5.85
N TRP A 164 4.49 31.70 6.97
CA TRP A 164 3.42 31.14 7.81
C TRP A 164 2.09 31.05 7.06
N ASN A 165 1.70 32.11 6.33
CA ASN A 165 0.47 32.11 5.53
C ASN A 165 0.51 31.04 4.43
N THR A 166 1.67 30.84 3.81
CA THR A 166 1.88 29.79 2.80
C THR A 166 1.71 28.39 3.40
N VAL A 167 2.32 28.14 4.56
CA VAL A 167 2.18 26.88 5.31
C VAL A 167 0.73 26.63 5.69
N CYS A 168 0.03 27.64 6.22
CA CYS A 168 -1.39 27.53 6.57
C CYS A 168 -2.23 27.21 5.35
N GLY A 169 -2.12 27.98 4.25
CA GLY A 169 -2.89 27.76 3.04
C GLY A 169 -2.75 26.33 2.51
N LEU A 170 -1.51 25.84 2.35
CA LEU A 170 -1.25 24.49 1.86
C LEU A 170 -1.80 23.40 2.78
N LEU A 171 -1.64 23.55 4.11
CA LEU A 171 -2.10 22.55 5.07
C LEU A 171 -3.60 22.60 5.32
N ASP A 172 -4.22 23.78 5.27
CA ASP A 172 -5.66 23.98 5.39
C ASP A 172 -6.37 23.44 4.14
N ASP A 173 -5.86 23.71 2.94
CA ASP A 173 -6.37 23.12 1.70
C ASP A 173 -6.27 21.59 1.74
N ALA A 174 -5.11 21.06 2.13
CA ALA A 174 -4.93 19.61 2.29
C ALA A 174 -5.86 19.01 3.35
N PHE A 175 -6.08 19.72 4.46
CA PHE A 175 -7.00 19.28 5.51
C PHE A 175 -8.45 19.31 5.03
N ASN A 176 -8.89 20.38 4.38
CA ASN A 176 -10.24 20.51 3.84
C ASN A 176 -10.50 19.45 2.76
N VAL A 177 -9.56 19.22 1.85
CA VAL A 177 -9.66 18.14 0.85
C VAL A 177 -9.75 16.77 1.51
N ALA A 178 -8.92 16.50 2.53
CA ALA A 178 -8.94 15.25 3.26
C ALA A 178 -10.24 15.08 4.07
N LYS A 179 -10.77 16.17 4.65
CA LYS A 179 -11.99 16.18 5.43
C LYS A 179 -13.23 16.02 4.55
N ASP A 180 -13.28 16.69 3.41
CA ASP A 180 -14.32 16.49 2.39
C ASP A 180 -14.26 15.10 1.77
N ALA A 181 -13.08 14.48 1.67
CA ALA A 181 -12.96 13.09 1.28
C ALA A 181 -13.51 12.15 2.37
N GLU A 182 -13.25 12.43 3.65
CA GLU A 182 -13.83 11.69 4.78
C GLU A 182 -15.35 11.87 4.88
N VAL A 183 -15.84 13.11 4.71
CA VAL A 183 -17.27 13.45 4.74
C VAL A 183 -17.99 12.93 3.51
N ARG A 184 -17.44 13.03 2.29
CA ARG A 184 -18.03 12.37 1.11
C ARG A 184 -17.97 10.85 1.24
N GLY A 185 -16.88 10.32 1.79
CA GLY A 185 -16.77 8.94 2.24
C GLY A 185 -17.67 8.60 3.43
N LYS A 186 -18.51 9.51 3.93
CA LYS A 186 -19.52 9.30 4.98
C LYS A 186 -20.94 9.63 4.49
N VAL A 187 -21.11 10.61 3.61
CA VAL A 187 -22.38 11.03 2.98
C VAL A 187 -22.75 10.11 1.81
N VAL A 188 -21.77 9.57 1.08
CA VAL A 188 -21.99 8.42 0.16
C VAL A 188 -22.20 7.11 0.94
N MET A 189 -22.00 7.12 2.27
CA MET A 189 -22.25 5.98 3.15
C MET A 189 -23.61 6.03 3.86
N SER A 190 -24.45 7.00 3.55
CA SER A 190 -25.86 7.02 3.96
C SER A 190 -26.77 6.33 2.94
N GLU A 191 -26.22 5.73 1.88
CA GLU A 191 -26.92 4.73 1.08
C GLU A 191 -26.77 3.37 1.76
N SER A 192 -27.77 3.05 2.59
CA SER A 192 -28.20 1.72 3.07
C SER A 192 -27.14 0.62 3.32
N GLU A 193 -27.24 0.08 4.53
CA GLU A 193 -26.67 -1.14 5.16
C GLU A 193 -26.81 -2.46 4.35
N ALA A 194 -26.96 -2.42 3.03
CA ALA A 194 -27.18 -3.60 2.19
C ALA A 194 -25.87 -4.16 1.62
N ALA A 195 -25.70 -5.47 1.73
CA ALA A 195 -24.63 -6.23 1.08
C ALA A 195 -24.56 -5.89 -0.42
N LYS A 196 -23.43 -5.39 -0.90
CA LYS A 196 -23.25 -5.13 -2.33
C LYS A 196 -22.83 -6.42 -3.02
N VAL A 197 -23.81 -7.11 -3.59
CA VAL A 197 -23.59 -8.26 -4.48
C VAL A 197 -22.76 -7.81 -5.68
N ILE A 198 -21.72 -8.57 -6.03
CA ILE A 198 -20.89 -8.32 -7.22
C ILE A 198 -21.26 -9.36 -8.29
N PRO A 199 -22.12 -9.02 -9.27
CA PRO A 199 -22.61 -9.98 -10.24
C PRO A 199 -21.45 -10.59 -11.03
N GLY A 200 -21.42 -11.91 -11.22
CA GLY A 200 -20.40 -12.59 -12.03
C GLY A 200 -19.01 -12.70 -11.40
N ALA A 201 -18.80 -12.20 -10.17
CA ALA A 201 -17.50 -12.30 -9.50
C ALA A 201 -17.22 -13.72 -9.01
N PHE A 202 -18.24 -14.43 -8.53
CA PHE A 202 -18.12 -15.82 -8.10
C PHE A 202 -17.65 -16.69 -9.27
N GLU A 203 -18.39 -16.64 -10.37
CA GLU A 203 -18.15 -17.39 -11.59
C GLU A 203 -16.82 -17.03 -12.23
N SER A 204 -16.38 -15.78 -12.11
CA SER A 204 -15.08 -15.35 -12.64
C SER A 204 -13.91 -15.98 -11.90
N VAL A 205 -14.01 -16.14 -10.58
CA VAL A 205 -12.94 -16.75 -9.78
C VAL A 205 -12.99 -18.27 -9.89
N VAL A 206 -14.19 -18.87 -9.79
CA VAL A 206 -14.33 -20.33 -9.89
C VAL A 206 -13.96 -20.83 -11.28
N ASN A 207 -14.36 -20.13 -12.35
CA ASN A 207 -13.99 -20.50 -13.72
C ASN A 207 -12.68 -19.84 -14.18
N ALA A 208 -11.79 -19.45 -13.25
CA ALA A 208 -10.50 -18.90 -13.61
C ALA A 208 -9.68 -19.94 -14.39
N THR A 209 -9.04 -19.50 -15.47
CA THR A 209 -8.33 -20.39 -16.39
C THR A 209 -6.85 -20.44 -16.06
N TRP A 210 -6.29 -21.65 -16.05
CA TRP A 210 -4.85 -21.83 -15.95
C TRP A 210 -4.17 -21.57 -17.29
N SER A 211 -3.01 -20.93 -17.24
CA SER A 211 -2.04 -20.86 -18.32
C SER A 211 -0.64 -21.02 -17.73
N HIS A 212 0.34 -21.33 -18.57
CA HIS A 212 1.70 -21.52 -18.11
C HIS A 212 2.71 -21.01 -19.12
N VAL A 213 3.89 -20.62 -18.61
CA VAL A 213 5.00 -20.11 -19.41
C VAL A 213 6.09 -21.16 -19.46
N LEU A 214 6.47 -21.56 -20.68
CA LEU A 214 7.61 -22.42 -20.98
C LEU A 214 8.78 -21.59 -21.49
N SER A 215 10.00 -21.89 -21.04
CA SER A 215 11.27 -21.43 -21.60
C SER A 215 11.92 -22.52 -22.46
N GLY A 216 12.92 -22.14 -23.25
CA GLY A 216 13.64 -23.07 -24.13
C GLY A 216 12.91 -23.43 -25.44
N VAL A 217 11.85 -22.70 -25.79
CA VAL A 217 11.12 -22.91 -27.04
C VAL A 217 11.84 -22.20 -28.19
N ALA A 218 12.40 -22.99 -29.12
CA ALA A 218 13.03 -22.46 -30.32
C ALA A 218 12.07 -21.56 -31.11
N ASP A 219 12.61 -20.54 -31.77
CA ASP A 219 11.88 -19.61 -32.65
C ASP A 219 10.83 -18.71 -31.96
N LYS A 220 10.89 -18.55 -30.63
CA LYS A 220 10.06 -17.59 -29.89
C LYS A 220 10.89 -16.48 -29.23
N PRO A 221 10.31 -15.27 -29.02
CA PRO A 221 10.99 -14.17 -28.34
C PRO A 221 11.47 -14.62 -26.96
N LEU A 222 12.76 -14.44 -26.68
CA LEU A 222 13.42 -14.88 -25.44
C LEU A 222 13.33 -16.39 -25.16
N GLY A 223 12.97 -17.20 -26.17
CA GLY A 223 12.69 -18.62 -26.02
C GLY A 223 11.48 -18.93 -25.14
N MET A 224 10.58 -17.96 -24.93
CA MET A 224 9.44 -18.09 -24.02
C MET A 224 8.12 -18.29 -24.77
N CYS A 225 7.25 -19.13 -24.23
CA CYS A 225 5.94 -19.41 -24.80
C CYS A 225 4.86 -19.54 -23.73
N VAL A 226 3.71 -18.90 -23.94
CA VAL A 226 2.53 -19.10 -23.10
C VAL A 226 1.70 -20.22 -23.73
N ALA A 227 1.30 -21.19 -22.91
CA ALA A 227 0.40 -22.26 -23.29
C ALA A 227 -0.82 -22.27 -22.37
N ASP A 228 -1.98 -22.54 -22.95
CA ASP A 228 -3.24 -22.61 -22.22
C ASP A 228 -3.35 -23.92 -21.43
N GLY A 229 -4.07 -23.87 -20.32
CA GLY A 229 -4.30 -24.99 -19.44
C GLY A 229 -3.20 -25.21 -18.41
N ARG A 230 -3.48 -26.14 -17.51
CA ARG A 230 -2.54 -26.58 -16.47
C ARG A 230 -1.54 -27.56 -17.11
N PRO A 231 -0.22 -27.40 -16.89
CA PRO A 231 0.76 -28.30 -17.49
C PRO A 231 0.61 -29.73 -16.95
N THR A 232 0.99 -30.71 -17.76
CA THR A 232 0.83 -32.15 -17.48
C THR A 232 1.61 -32.60 -16.23
N SER A 233 2.71 -31.94 -15.88
CA SER A 233 3.46 -32.17 -14.65
C SER A 233 3.71 -30.87 -13.89
N VAL A 234 2.85 -30.55 -12.93
CA VAL A 234 3.10 -29.51 -11.92
C VAL A 234 4.03 -30.06 -10.82
N TRP A 235 4.72 -29.20 -10.06
CA TRP A 235 5.50 -29.59 -8.89
C TRP A 235 4.74 -30.57 -8.00
N SER A 236 5.39 -31.67 -7.64
CA SER A 236 4.77 -32.67 -6.76
C SER A 236 4.74 -32.19 -5.31
N ASP A 237 3.82 -32.73 -4.50
CA ASP A 237 3.71 -32.37 -3.08
C ASP A 237 5.04 -32.60 -2.33
N ALA A 238 5.73 -33.70 -2.62
CA ALA A 238 7.03 -34.01 -2.03
C ALA A 238 8.14 -33.04 -2.47
N GLU A 239 8.06 -32.51 -3.69
CA GLU A 239 9.03 -31.55 -4.21
C GLU A 239 8.85 -30.17 -3.58
N VAL A 240 7.61 -29.72 -3.36
CA VAL A 240 7.33 -28.41 -2.76
C VAL A 240 7.41 -28.43 -1.24
N SER A 241 7.08 -29.55 -0.59
CA SER A 241 6.97 -29.65 0.88
C SER A 241 8.31 -29.98 1.55
N LYS A 242 9.38 -29.27 1.18
CA LYS A 242 10.69 -29.35 1.84
C LYS A 242 10.83 -28.25 2.89
N THR A 243 11.03 -28.62 4.16
CA THR A 243 11.23 -27.72 5.31
C THR A 243 12.75 -27.42 5.46
N PRO A 244 13.19 -26.18 5.77
CA PRO A 244 14.50 -25.71 5.29
C PRO A 244 15.69 -26.10 6.18
N LEU A 245 16.78 -26.55 5.54
CA LEU A 245 18.16 -26.22 5.93
C LEU A 245 18.83 -25.69 4.67
N GLN A 246 19.09 -24.38 4.64
CA GLN A 246 19.77 -23.64 3.56
C GLN A 246 19.12 -23.79 2.17
N LEU A 247 18.17 -22.91 1.83
CA LEU A 247 17.82 -22.68 0.43
C LEU A 247 18.90 -21.81 -0.22
N PRO A 248 19.31 -22.11 -1.46
CA PRO A 248 20.05 -21.15 -2.28
C PRO A 248 19.27 -19.84 -2.37
N THR A 249 20.02 -18.75 -2.49
CA THR A 249 19.48 -17.43 -2.81
C THR A 249 18.66 -17.54 -4.09
N GLU A 250 17.44 -17.01 -4.06
CA GLU A 250 16.61 -16.63 -5.22
C GLU A 250 16.89 -17.38 -6.55
N ASN A 251 15.96 -18.27 -6.95
CA ASN A 251 15.85 -18.79 -8.32
C ASN A 251 17.07 -19.58 -8.86
N VAL A 252 17.71 -20.41 -8.04
CA VAL A 252 18.60 -21.46 -8.56
C VAL A 252 18.13 -22.80 -7.99
N ASP A 253 17.23 -23.46 -8.72
CA ASP A 253 17.16 -24.93 -8.68
C ASP A 253 17.56 -25.37 -10.10
N ASP A 254 18.63 -26.14 -10.15
CA ASP A 254 19.24 -26.65 -11.37
C ASP A 254 18.21 -27.42 -12.22
N ALA A 255 18.08 -27.01 -13.49
CA ALA A 255 17.60 -27.79 -14.62
C ALA A 255 16.47 -28.80 -14.35
N ARG A 256 15.23 -28.31 -14.21
CA ARG A 256 14.11 -29.10 -14.77
C ARG A 256 14.22 -29.03 -16.29
N GLY A 257 14.37 -30.18 -16.95
CA GLY A 257 14.38 -30.27 -18.40
C GLY A 257 13.03 -29.99 -19.08
N ASP A 258 12.00 -29.60 -18.31
CA ASP A 258 10.64 -29.34 -18.81
C ASP A 258 10.39 -27.87 -19.18
N GLY A 259 11.30 -26.95 -18.84
CA GLY A 259 11.22 -25.53 -19.20
C GLY A 259 10.08 -24.76 -18.52
N LEU A 260 9.41 -25.28 -17.48
CA LEU A 260 8.30 -24.57 -16.85
C LEU A 260 8.79 -23.40 -15.96
N GLU A 261 8.55 -22.16 -16.38
CA GLU A 261 8.97 -20.95 -15.67
C GLU A 261 7.90 -20.41 -14.72
N LEU A 262 6.65 -20.32 -15.19
CA LEU A 262 5.56 -19.65 -14.46
C LEU A 262 4.23 -20.36 -14.66
N LEU A 263 3.45 -20.48 -13.59
CA LEU A 263 2.02 -20.78 -13.67
C LEU A 263 1.24 -19.48 -13.52
N VAL A 264 0.18 -19.32 -14.30
CA VAL A 264 -0.67 -18.14 -14.31
C VAL A 264 -2.12 -18.58 -14.19
N LEU A 265 -2.87 -17.85 -13.36
CA LEU A 265 -4.28 -18.07 -13.13
C LEU A 265 -5.05 -16.80 -13.51
N THR A 266 -5.92 -16.90 -14.49
CA THR A 266 -6.60 -15.75 -15.10
C THR A 266 -8.08 -15.73 -14.76
N SER A 267 -8.52 -14.67 -14.09
CA SER A 267 -9.94 -14.39 -13.78
C SER A 267 -10.43 -13.22 -14.64
N LYS A 268 -11.52 -13.40 -15.38
CA LYS A 268 -12.04 -12.39 -16.34
C LYS A 268 -12.39 -11.05 -15.70
N LYS A 269 -12.88 -11.05 -14.45
CA LYS A 269 -13.17 -9.85 -13.65
C LYS A 269 -12.03 -9.46 -12.72
N GLY A 270 -10.88 -10.13 -12.77
CA GLY A 270 -9.82 -9.93 -11.79
C GLY A 270 -10.11 -10.60 -10.45
N TRP A 271 -9.43 -10.12 -9.41
CA TRP A 271 -9.36 -10.78 -8.12
C TRP A 271 -9.88 -9.85 -7.01
N PRO A 272 -10.26 -10.39 -5.83
CA PRO A 272 -10.58 -9.55 -4.68
C PRO A 272 -9.49 -8.53 -4.35
N PHE A 273 -8.21 -8.90 -4.52
CA PHE A 273 -7.09 -7.99 -4.32
C PHE A 273 -7.13 -6.75 -5.23
N THR A 274 -7.56 -6.90 -6.48
CA THR A 274 -7.78 -5.80 -7.44
C THR A 274 -9.18 -5.23 -7.36
N LEU A 275 -9.94 -5.58 -6.32
CA LEU A 275 -11.34 -5.19 -6.14
C LEU A 275 -12.22 -5.53 -7.36
N PHE A 276 -11.93 -6.67 -8.00
CA PHE A 276 -12.59 -7.14 -9.22
C PHE A 276 -12.59 -6.13 -10.37
N ASN A 277 -11.54 -5.30 -10.45
CA ASN A 277 -11.39 -4.25 -11.45
C ASN A 277 -12.65 -3.36 -11.57
N THR A 278 -13.44 -3.28 -10.50
CA THR A 278 -14.62 -2.44 -10.47
C THR A 278 -14.13 -1.00 -10.50
N ARG A 279 -14.61 -0.20 -11.47
CA ARG A 279 -14.43 1.25 -11.45
C ARG A 279 -15.16 1.78 -10.22
N ALA A 280 -14.49 1.81 -9.08
CA ALA A 280 -14.97 2.57 -7.94
C ALA A 280 -15.14 4.02 -8.43
N ALA A 281 -16.36 4.55 -8.35
CA ALA A 281 -16.71 5.84 -8.89
C ALA A 281 -15.72 6.92 -8.43
N ALA A 282 -14.90 7.41 -9.37
CA ALA A 282 -14.17 8.67 -9.46
C ALA A 282 -13.40 9.26 -8.23
N ASN A 283 -13.37 8.62 -7.06
CA ASN A 283 -12.85 9.26 -5.84
C ASN A 283 -12.01 8.38 -4.93
N ASP A 284 -11.88 7.08 -5.22
CA ASP A 284 -10.82 6.27 -4.64
C ASP A 284 -9.53 6.59 -5.39
N THR A 285 -8.44 6.85 -4.66
CA THR A 285 -7.12 7.07 -5.23
C THR A 285 -6.83 5.95 -6.20
N SER A 286 -6.75 6.28 -7.49
CA SER A 286 -6.20 5.42 -8.51
C SER A 286 -4.74 5.16 -8.16
N PHE A 287 -4.47 4.17 -7.32
CA PHE A 287 -3.47 3.19 -7.76
C PHE A 287 -3.93 2.88 -9.18
N GLN A 288 -3.09 3.14 -10.20
CA GLN A 288 -3.31 2.57 -11.51
C GLN A 288 -3.67 1.12 -11.24
N MET A 289 -4.96 0.81 -11.29
CA MET A 289 -5.47 -0.50 -10.94
C MET A 289 -4.91 -1.30 -12.09
N MET A 290 -3.82 -1.99 -11.82
CA MET A 290 -3.30 -2.98 -12.72
C MET A 290 -4.53 -3.81 -13.05
N ASP A 291 -4.94 -3.84 -14.32
CA ASP A 291 -6.03 -4.67 -14.82
C ASP A 291 -5.56 -6.13 -14.73
N ALA A 292 -5.29 -6.57 -13.50
CA ALA A 292 -4.58 -7.79 -13.23
C ALA A 292 -5.63 -8.88 -13.09
N THR A 293 -6.09 -9.31 -14.25
CA THR A 293 -6.83 -10.56 -14.43
C THR A 293 -5.95 -11.76 -14.09
N ASP A 294 -4.63 -11.60 -14.28
CA ASP A 294 -3.66 -12.68 -14.25
C ASP A 294 -2.89 -12.68 -12.92
N VAL A 295 -2.88 -13.82 -12.24
CA VAL A 295 -2.13 -14.05 -11.01
C VAL A 295 -1.05 -15.08 -11.27
N VAL A 296 0.19 -14.74 -10.94
CA VAL A 296 1.31 -15.66 -11.01
C VAL A 296 1.33 -16.59 -9.79
N VAL A 297 1.23 -17.88 -10.04
CA VAL A 297 1.33 -18.96 -9.08
C VAL A 297 2.77 -19.47 -9.04
N ARG A 298 3.38 -19.37 -7.86
CA ARG A 298 4.75 -19.82 -7.62
C ARG A 298 4.76 -21.13 -6.82
N ARG A 299 5.92 -21.78 -6.79
CA ARG A 299 6.16 -22.99 -5.99
C ARG A 299 5.73 -22.83 -4.52
N GLU A 300 6.02 -21.67 -3.93
CA GLU A 300 5.61 -21.36 -2.56
C GLU A 300 4.08 -21.28 -2.40
N SER A 301 3.36 -20.76 -3.39
CA SER A 301 1.90 -20.70 -3.37
C SER A 301 1.29 -22.11 -3.32
N VAL A 302 1.84 -23.05 -4.11
CA VAL A 302 1.44 -24.46 -4.11
C VAL A 302 1.77 -25.12 -2.77
N ARG A 303 2.97 -24.86 -2.22
CA ARG A 303 3.37 -25.37 -0.90
C ARG A 303 2.43 -24.92 0.21
N VAL A 304 2.08 -23.63 0.23
CA VAL A 304 1.15 -23.08 1.22
C VAL A 304 -0.22 -23.73 1.08
N TRP A 305 -0.70 -23.94 -0.15
CA TRP A 305 -1.95 -24.66 -0.36
C TRP A 305 -1.91 -26.09 0.18
N ASN A 306 -0.83 -26.85 -0.04
CA ASN A 306 -0.71 -28.21 0.47
C ASN A 306 -0.79 -28.27 2.01
N ILE A 307 -0.18 -27.31 2.69
CA ILE A 307 -0.26 -27.19 4.15
C ILE A 307 -1.70 -26.91 4.60
N VAL A 308 -2.37 -25.94 3.95
CA VAL A 308 -3.76 -25.58 4.26
C VAL A 308 -4.71 -26.73 3.96
N ARG A 309 -4.55 -27.41 2.82
CA ARG A 309 -5.34 -28.59 2.43
C ARG A 309 -5.22 -29.70 3.46
N ALA A 310 -4.00 -30.03 3.91
CA ALA A 310 -3.80 -31.07 4.90
C ALA A 310 -4.47 -30.74 6.26
N ASP A 311 -4.51 -29.46 6.64
CA ASP A 311 -5.25 -28.98 7.81
C ASP A 311 -6.77 -29.08 7.62
N LEU A 312 -7.28 -28.66 6.45
CA LEU A 312 -8.69 -28.79 6.09
C LEU A 312 -9.15 -30.25 6.04
N ASP A 313 -8.32 -31.17 5.53
CA ASP A 313 -8.63 -32.60 5.51
C ASP A 313 -8.69 -33.16 6.94
N ALA A 314 -7.75 -32.76 7.80
CA ALA A 314 -7.75 -33.17 9.21
C ALA A 314 -9.01 -32.68 9.94
N TRP A 315 -9.48 -31.48 9.60
CA TRP A 315 -10.63 -30.85 10.25
C TRP A 315 -11.98 -31.30 9.67
N LEU A 316 -12.21 -31.16 8.37
CA LEU A 316 -13.53 -31.32 7.73
C LEU A 316 -13.80 -32.75 7.23
N VAL A 317 -12.74 -33.50 6.94
CA VAL A 317 -12.86 -34.87 6.42
C VAL A 317 -12.67 -35.87 7.54
N ARG A 318 -11.52 -35.84 8.22
CA ARG A 318 -11.17 -36.81 9.27
C ARG A 318 -11.72 -36.44 10.65
N LYS A 319 -12.10 -35.17 10.86
CA LYS A 319 -12.61 -34.65 12.15
C LYS A 319 -11.67 -34.91 13.33
N GLU A 320 -10.37 -34.92 13.06
CA GLU A 320 -9.32 -35.24 14.05
C GLU A 320 -8.97 -34.05 14.93
N ARG A 321 -9.11 -32.83 14.40
CA ARG A 321 -8.70 -31.60 15.08
C ARG A 321 -9.45 -30.39 14.57
N SER A 322 -9.42 -29.33 15.38
CA SER A 322 -9.87 -27.98 14.98
C SER A 322 -8.88 -27.35 13.98
N PRO A 323 -9.33 -26.40 13.14
CA PRO A 323 -8.50 -25.79 12.12
C PRO A 323 -7.39 -24.94 12.75
N THR A 324 -6.23 -24.87 12.06
CA THR A 324 -5.06 -24.12 12.53
C THR A 324 -5.06 -22.71 11.94
N SER A 325 -4.72 -21.72 12.76
CA SER A 325 -4.44 -20.37 12.26
C SER A 325 -3.04 -20.30 11.61
N PHE A 326 -2.99 -19.91 10.33
CA PHE A 326 -1.73 -19.73 9.60
C PHE A 326 -1.39 -18.26 9.41
N VAL A 327 -0.10 -17.92 9.56
CA VAL A 327 0.44 -16.58 9.26
C VAL A 327 1.54 -16.71 8.23
N LEU A 328 1.33 -16.12 7.04
CA LEU A 328 2.33 -16.08 5.99
C LEU A 328 3.23 -14.83 6.14
N VAL A 329 4.51 -15.06 6.44
CA VAL A 329 5.51 -14.00 6.61
C VAL A 329 6.44 -13.96 5.40
N GLY A 330 6.80 -12.75 4.98
CA GLY A 330 7.75 -12.55 3.87
C GLY A 330 7.94 -11.07 3.58
N SER A 331 8.97 -10.76 2.79
CA SER A 331 9.35 -9.38 2.45
C SER A 331 8.19 -8.59 1.81
N PRO A 332 8.10 -7.26 2.04
CA PRO A 332 7.17 -6.41 1.31
C PRO A 332 7.30 -6.59 -0.21
N GLY A 333 6.19 -6.57 -0.94
CA GLY A 333 6.19 -6.70 -2.42
C GLY A 333 6.35 -8.13 -2.97
N ILE A 334 6.70 -9.13 -2.16
CA ILE A 334 7.01 -10.50 -2.65
C ILE A 334 5.80 -11.29 -3.23
N GLY A 335 4.59 -10.71 -3.22
CA GLY A 335 3.40 -11.36 -3.78
C GLY A 335 2.56 -12.19 -2.79
N LYS A 336 2.67 -11.95 -1.47
CA LYS A 336 1.86 -12.65 -0.44
C LYS A 336 0.35 -12.52 -0.69
N SER A 337 -0.16 -11.29 -0.80
CA SER A 337 -1.60 -11.05 -0.93
C SER A 337 -2.10 -11.24 -2.35
N PHE A 338 -1.35 -10.77 -3.35
CA PHE A 338 -1.74 -10.83 -4.75
C PHE A 338 -1.59 -12.24 -5.35
N GLY A 339 -0.44 -12.89 -5.15
CA GLY A 339 -0.15 -14.22 -5.67
C GLY A 339 -0.75 -15.33 -4.80
N VAL A 340 -0.17 -15.51 -3.61
CA VAL A 340 -0.55 -16.62 -2.71
C VAL A 340 -2.01 -16.49 -2.25
N GLY A 341 -2.45 -15.28 -1.87
CA GLY A 341 -3.82 -15.06 -1.42
C GLY A 341 -4.88 -15.42 -2.48
N SER A 342 -4.69 -14.96 -3.72
CA SER A 342 -5.63 -15.24 -4.82
C SER A 342 -5.64 -16.73 -5.20
N HIS A 343 -4.47 -17.38 -5.23
CA HIS A 343 -4.39 -18.82 -5.46
C HIS A 343 -5.07 -19.62 -4.35
N LEU A 344 -4.86 -19.27 -3.09
CA LEU A 344 -5.52 -19.94 -1.97
C LEU A 344 -7.03 -19.80 -2.05
N LEU A 345 -7.53 -18.61 -2.38
CA LEU A 345 -8.96 -18.41 -2.59
C LEU A 345 -9.50 -19.31 -3.70
N TYR A 346 -8.83 -19.35 -4.85
CA TYR A 346 -9.23 -20.22 -5.96
C TYR A 346 -9.32 -21.69 -5.50
N GLU A 347 -8.30 -22.18 -4.79
CA GLU A 347 -8.26 -23.57 -4.33
C GLU A 347 -9.30 -23.86 -3.25
N LEU A 348 -9.56 -22.93 -2.34
CA LEU A 348 -10.61 -23.05 -1.32
C LEU A 348 -12.00 -23.16 -1.95
N LEU A 349 -12.28 -22.40 -3.00
CA LEU A 349 -13.56 -22.48 -3.72
C LEU A 349 -13.72 -23.81 -4.48
N HIS A 350 -12.63 -24.50 -4.77
CA HIS A 350 -12.61 -25.83 -5.40
C HIS A 350 -12.43 -26.98 -4.40
N TYR A 351 -12.26 -26.66 -3.12
CA TYR A 351 -12.07 -27.66 -2.09
C TYR A 351 -13.38 -28.39 -1.80
N ALA A 352 -13.36 -29.72 -1.94
CA ALA A 352 -14.42 -30.67 -1.57
C ALA A 352 -15.85 -30.07 -1.54
N PRO A 353 -16.59 -30.10 -2.66
CA PRO A 353 -17.92 -29.51 -2.75
C PRO A 353 -18.83 -29.90 -1.58
N GLY A 354 -19.44 -28.91 -0.93
CA GLY A 354 -20.32 -29.10 0.23
C GLY A 354 -19.59 -29.27 1.58
N LYS A 355 -18.27 -29.07 1.64
CA LYS A 355 -17.52 -29.01 2.93
C LYS A 355 -17.29 -27.60 3.44
N LEU A 356 -17.36 -26.61 2.56
CA LEU A 356 -17.25 -25.20 2.88
C LEU A 356 -18.50 -24.50 2.37
N ASP A 357 -19.19 -23.78 3.24
CA ASP A 357 -20.35 -22.98 2.84
C ASP A 357 -19.93 -21.55 2.48
N VAL A 358 -18.91 -21.03 3.17
CA VAL A 358 -18.47 -19.64 3.03
C VAL A 358 -16.94 -19.52 3.06
N VAL A 359 -16.39 -18.71 2.16
CA VAL A 359 -14.98 -18.30 2.16
C VAL A 359 -14.90 -16.78 2.18
N THR A 360 -14.10 -16.22 3.09
CA THR A 360 -13.97 -14.77 3.22
C THR A 360 -12.58 -14.28 2.85
N PHE A 361 -12.53 -13.14 2.17
CA PHE A 361 -11.31 -12.50 1.73
C PHE A 361 -11.28 -11.05 2.20
N LEU A 362 -10.41 -10.75 3.16
CA LEU A 362 -10.17 -9.40 3.65
C LEU A 362 -9.02 -8.75 2.88
N VAL A 363 -9.30 -7.60 2.28
CA VAL A 363 -8.28 -6.76 1.67
C VAL A 363 -8.52 -5.30 2.00
N ARG A 364 -7.50 -4.65 2.58
CA ARG A 364 -7.59 -3.27 3.07
C ARG A 364 -8.76 -3.15 4.07
N GLU A 365 -9.76 -2.32 3.75
CA GLU A 365 -10.95 -2.08 4.55
C GLU A 365 -12.22 -2.69 3.93
N LYS A 366 -12.06 -3.67 3.02
CA LYS A 366 -13.16 -4.39 2.37
C LYS A 366 -13.09 -5.89 2.63
N ILE A 367 -14.22 -6.48 2.95
CA ILE A 367 -14.40 -7.92 3.08
C ILE A 367 -15.24 -8.39 1.91
N PHE A 368 -14.76 -9.42 1.22
CA PHE A 368 -15.53 -10.17 0.24
C PHE A 368 -15.93 -11.50 0.84
N ILE A 369 -17.22 -11.79 0.85
CA ILE A 369 -17.79 -13.05 1.33
C ILE A 369 -18.24 -13.85 0.11
N PHE A 370 -17.63 -15.01 -0.09
CA PHE A 370 -17.99 -15.96 -1.13
C PHE A 370 -18.91 -17.00 -0.51
N TYR A 371 -20.16 -17.02 -0.96
CA TYR A 371 -21.12 -18.06 -0.62
C TYR A 371 -20.99 -19.16 -1.66
N LEU A 372 -20.61 -20.37 -1.23
CA LEU A 372 -20.50 -21.52 -2.12
C LEU A 372 -21.90 -22.06 -2.43
N PRO A 373 -22.10 -22.67 -3.61
CA PRO A 373 -23.38 -23.27 -3.97
C PRO A 373 -23.76 -24.37 -2.96
N SER A 374 -24.93 -24.23 -2.34
CA SER A 374 -25.48 -25.21 -1.40
C SER A 374 -27.00 -25.25 -1.55
N GLY A 375 -27.60 -26.44 -1.44
CA GLY A 375 -29.06 -26.61 -1.43
C GLY A 375 -29.81 -26.11 -2.67
N GLY A 376 -29.14 -25.92 -3.82
CA GLY A 376 -29.74 -25.38 -5.04
C GLY A 376 -29.59 -23.86 -5.22
N GLU A 377 -29.01 -23.15 -4.25
CA GLU A 377 -28.61 -21.75 -4.44
C GLU A 377 -27.32 -21.65 -5.26
N ALA A 378 -27.30 -20.70 -6.19
CA ALA A 378 -26.09 -20.37 -6.94
C ALA A 378 -25.07 -19.65 -6.05
N GLY A 379 -23.79 -19.90 -6.30
CA GLY A 379 -22.71 -19.22 -5.60
C GLY A 379 -22.73 -17.72 -5.89
N ARG A 380 -22.44 -16.91 -4.87
CA ARG A 380 -22.46 -15.44 -4.98
C ARG A 380 -21.34 -14.80 -4.18
N VAL A 381 -20.98 -13.57 -4.55
CA VAL A 381 -20.01 -12.75 -3.83
C VAL A 381 -20.68 -11.48 -3.35
N GLU A 382 -20.56 -11.23 -2.05
CA GLU A 382 -21.01 -10.00 -1.42
C GLU A 382 -19.79 -9.22 -0.93
N SER A 383 -19.85 -7.90 -1.05
CA SER A 383 -18.81 -7.00 -0.58
C SER A 383 -19.33 -6.10 0.53
N TYR A 384 -18.51 -6.00 1.57
CA TYR A 384 -18.80 -5.26 2.79
C TYR A 384 -17.63 -4.35 3.13
N LYS A 385 -17.91 -3.29 3.89
CA LYS A 385 -16.86 -2.66 4.67
C LYS A 385 -16.39 -3.62 5.73
N LYS A 386 -15.18 -3.40 6.22
CA LYS A 386 -14.54 -4.28 7.19
C LYS A 386 -15.39 -4.52 8.44
N ASP A 387 -15.93 -3.48 9.06
CA ASP A 387 -16.66 -3.64 10.33
C ASP A 387 -17.99 -4.39 10.11
N ASP A 388 -18.79 -3.95 9.14
CA ASP A 388 -20.06 -4.61 8.74
C ASP A 388 -19.83 -6.07 8.30
N GLY A 389 -18.75 -6.33 7.56
CA GLY A 389 -18.40 -7.67 7.10
C GLY A 389 -17.96 -8.58 8.25
N VAL A 390 -17.33 -8.04 9.30
CA VAL A 390 -17.00 -8.81 10.50
C VAL A 390 -18.27 -9.20 11.25
N GLU A 391 -19.22 -8.27 11.40
CA GLU A 391 -20.53 -8.57 12.00
C GLU A 391 -21.26 -9.67 11.22
N ARG A 392 -21.30 -9.56 9.89
CA ARG A 392 -21.89 -10.58 9.03
C ARG A 392 -21.23 -11.96 9.18
N ILE A 393 -19.90 -12.01 9.32
CA ILE A 393 -19.18 -13.27 9.55
C ILE A 393 -19.53 -13.88 10.89
N VAL A 394 -19.71 -13.06 11.93
CA VAL A 394 -20.13 -13.53 13.26
C VAL A 394 -21.53 -14.13 13.18
N GLU A 395 -22.48 -13.46 12.53
CA GLU A 395 -23.83 -14.00 12.32
C GLU A 395 -23.83 -15.35 11.59
N LEU A 396 -23.01 -15.48 10.54
CA LEU A 396 -22.87 -16.73 9.79
C LEU A 396 -22.27 -17.85 10.64
N SER A 397 -21.31 -17.52 11.51
CA SER A 397 -20.71 -18.49 12.43
C SER A 397 -21.66 -18.93 13.54
N ASP A 398 -22.59 -18.08 13.96
CA ASP A 398 -23.60 -18.41 14.98
C ASP A 398 -24.76 -19.22 14.38
N ALA A 399 -25.00 -19.12 13.07
CA ALA A 399 -26.05 -19.84 12.36
C ALA A 399 -25.74 -21.33 12.11
N GLY A 400 -24.50 -21.78 12.33
CA GLY A 400 -24.07 -23.18 12.23
C GLY A 400 -22.93 -23.39 11.26
#